data_AF-A0A922XJW2-F1
#
_entry.id   AF-A0A922XJW2-F1
#
_cell.length_a   1.000
_cell.length_b   1.000
_cell.length_c   1.000
_cell.angle_alpha   90.00
_cell.angle_beta   90.00
_cell.angle_gamma   90.00
#
_symmetry.space_group_name_H-M   'P 1'
#
loop_
_entity.id
_entity.type
_entity.pdbx_description
1 polymer ?
#
loop_
_entity_poly.entity_id
_entity_poly.type
_entity_poly.pdbx_seq_one_letter_code
_entity_poly.pdbx_strand_id
1 'polypeptide(L)'
;MPLRVAHAQTTPNPAAVRFTLSGALPPEPALAGRLRAYRDAGAARSAGDTLAQALMGLPGVTGVLIHADWLTVTAHAGADWKSVRAHVDRCLAGAAP
;
A
#
# COMPACT_ATOMS: atom_id res chain seq x y z
N MET A 1 14.02 -11.89 -6.78
CA MET A 1 12.57 -12.21 -6.73
C MET A 1 11.82 -10.89 -6.63
N PRO A 2 10.84 -10.59 -7.49
CA PRO A 2 10.10 -9.34 -7.40
C PRO A 2 9.28 -9.29 -6.11
N LEU A 3 9.17 -8.09 -5.53
CA LEU A 3 8.37 -7.82 -4.34
C LEU A 3 6.89 -8.00 -4.67
N ARG A 4 6.18 -8.74 -3.81
CA ARG A 4 4.76 -9.08 -3.98
C ARG A 4 4.09 -9.27 -2.63
N VAL A 5 2.78 -9.39 -2.64
CA VAL A 5 1.98 -9.79 -1.47
C VAL A 5 2.23 -11.27 -1.19
N ALA A 6 2.76 -11.57 -0.02
CA ALA A 6 2.90 -12.94 0.50
C ALA A 6 1.59 -13.44 1.12
N HIS A 7 0.93 -12.60 1.92
CA HIS A 7 -0.30 -12.96 2.62
C HIS A 7 -1.21 -11.75 2.79
N ALA A 8 -2.52 -11.95 2.72
CA ALA A 8 -3.53 -10.93 2.98
C ALA A 8 -4.36 -11.33 4.21
N GLN A 9 -4.49 -10.42 5.17
CA GLN A 9 -5.21 -10.65 6.43
C GLN A 9 -6.29 -9.58 6.60
N THR A 10 -7.50 -10.02 6.92
CA THR A 10 -8.59 -9.12 7.33
C THR A 10 -8.26 -8.46 8.66
N THR A 11 -8.64 -7.19 8.81
CA THR A 11 -8.50 -6.48 10.08
C THR A 11 -9.87 -6.37 10.78
N PRO A 12 -9.92 -5.99 12.08
CA PRO A 12 -11.20 -5.67 12.73
C PRO A 12 -11.97 -4.53 12.04
N ASN A 13 -11.28 -3.69 11.26
CA ASN A 13 -11.92 -2.73 10.37
C ASN A 13 -12.26 -3.43 9.03
N PRO A 14 -13.55 -3.65 8.71
CA PRO A 14 -13.95 -4.35 7.47
C PRO A 14 -13.58 -3.57 6.20
N ALA A 15 -13.31 -2.26 6.33
CA ALA A 15 -12.85 -1.42 5.24
C ALA A 15 -11.33 -1.55 5.00
N ALA A 16 -10.61 -2.35 5.77
CA ALA A 16 -9.15 -2.43 5.67
C ALA A 16 -8.62 -3.88 5.67
N VAL A 17 -7.67 -4.12 4.77
CA VAL A 17 -6.92 -5.38 4.65
C VAL A 17 -5.44 -5.10 4.79
N ARG A 18 -4.77 -5.91 5.61
CA ARG A 18 -3.31 -5.91 5.75
C ARG A 18 -2.70 -6.89 4.76
N PHE A 19 -1.72 -6.44 4.01
CA PHE A 19 -0.91 -7.21 3.09
C PHE A 19 0.51 -7.34 3.64
N THR A 20 0.91 -8.55 3.99
CA THR A 20 2.30 -8.88 4.32
C THR A 20 3.06 -9.11 3.02
N LEU A 21 4.25 -8.54 2.92
CA LEU A 21 5.06 -8.57 1.71
C LEU A 21 6.02 -9.76 1.72
N SER A 22 6.45 -10.20 0.54
CA SER A 22 7.45 -11.27 0.39
C SER A 22 8.88 -10.82 0.70
N GLY A 23 9.09 -9.54 1.02
CA GLY A 23 10.38 -8.93 1.30
C GLY A 23 10.20 -7.50 1.82
N ALA A 24 11.29 -6.86 2.23
CA ALA A 24 11.24 -5.47 2.65
C ALA A 24 11.17 -4.53 1.45
N LEU A 25 10.36 -3.49 1.56
CA LEU A 25 10.39 -2.32 0.70
C LEU A 25 11.76 -1.64 0.81
N PRO A 26 12.29 -1.10 -0.30
CA PRO A 26 13.49 -0.28 -0.24
C PRO A 26 13.25 0.91 0.70
N PRO A 27 14.25 1.29 1.51
CA PRO A 27 14.13 2.42 2.40
C PRO A 27 13.86 3.68 1.56
N GLU A 28 12.77 4.37 1.87
CA GLU A 28 12.48 5.67 1.26
C GLU A 28 13.29 6.73 2.03
N PRO A 29 14.33 7.36 1.43
CA PRO A 29 15.24 8.24 2.16
C PRO A 29 14.51 9.44 2.79
N ALA A 30 13.48 9.94 2.10
CA ALA A 30 12.64 11.04 2.54
C ALA A 30 11.79 10.71 3.78
N LEU A 31 11.56 9.43 4.07
CA LEU A 31 10.66 8.98 5.15
C LEU A 31 11.38 8.23 6.28
N ALA A 32 12.71 8.10 6.21
CA ALA A 32 13.61 7.69 7.31
C ALA A 32 13.13 6.48 8.13
N GLY A 33 12.57 5.45 7.48
CA GLY A 33 12.09 4.23 8.15
C GLY A 33 10.84 4.41 9.02
N ARG A 34 10.14 5.55 8.91
CA ARG A 34 8.89 5.81 9.61
C ARG A 34 7.73 5.11 8.93
N LEU A 35 6.73 4.74 9.73
CA LEU A 35 5.43 4.31 9.24
C LEU A 35 4.81 5.42 8.39
N ARG A 36 4.47 5.11 7.13
CA ARG A 36 3.97 6.09 6.16
C ARG A 36 2.46 5.97 6.06
N ALA A 37 1.72 7.03 6.36
CA ALA A 37 0.26 6.99 6.43
C ALA A 37 -0.34 8.11 5.58
N TYR A 38 -1.23 7.75 4.66
CA TYR A 38 -1.88 8.70 3.76
C TYR A 38 -3.38 8.43 3.70
N ARG A 39 -4.17 9.51 3.72
CA ARG A 39 -5.65 9.48 3.67
C ARG A 39 -6.20 9.99 2.34
N ASP A 40 -5.35 10.57 1.50
CA ASP A 40 -5.67 11.00 0.14
C ASP A 40 -4.38 11.00 -0.72
N ALA A 41 -4.55 11.01 -2.04
CA ALA A 41 -3.43 11.00 -2.99
C ALA A 41 -2.62 12.30 -2.99
N GLY A 42 -3.23 13.43 -2.57
CA GLY A 42 -2.55 14.72 -2.47
C GLY A 42 -1.48 14.71 -1.38
N ALA A 43 -1.80 14.18 -0.21
CA ALA A 43 -0.85 14.01 0.89
C ALA A 43 0.35 13.12 0.49
N ALA A 44 0.10 12.02 -0.23
CA ALA A 44 1.15 11.14 -0.75
C ALA A 44 2.07 11.88 -1.75
N ARG A 45 1.48 12.69 -2.63
CA ARG A 45 2.21 13.51 -3.59
C ARG A 45 3.08 14.58 -2.93
N SER A 46 2.53 15.31 -1.97
CA SER A 46 3.27 16.34 -1.23
C SER A 46 4.46 15.77 -0.45
N ALA A 47 4.37 14.51 -0.01
CA ALA A 47 5.47 13.80 0.63
C ALA A 47 6.48 13.18 -0.35
N GLY A 48 6.20 13.20 -1.66
CA GLY A 48 7.05 12.58 -2.67
C GLY A 48 7.02 11.04 -2.66
N ASP A 49 6.07 10.41 -1.99
CA ASP A 49 5.99 8.95 -1.87
C ASP A 49 5.31 8.36 -3.11
N THR A 50 6.11 7.80 -4.02
CA THR A 50 5.63 7.29 -5.30
C THR A 50 4.79 6.02 -5.16
N LEU A 51 5.15 5.14 -4.23
CA LEU A 51 4.39 3.93 -3.94
C LEU A 51 3.01 4.27 -3.36
N ALA A 52 2.96 5.17 -2.38
CA ALA A 52 1.70 5.61 -1.80
C ALA A 52 0.80 6.30 -2.83
N GLN A 53 1.37 7.14 -3.70
CA GLN A 53 0.62 7.75 -4.80
C GLN A 53 0.02 6.69 -5.74
N ALA A 54 0.80 5.67 -6.11
CA ALA A 54 0.34 4.60 -6.99
C ALA A 54 -0.78 3.78 -6.34
N LEU A 55 -0.65 3.43 -5.06
CA LEU A 55 -1.67 2.69 -4.31
C LEU A 55 -2.97 3.48 -4.16
N MET A 56 -2.87 4.77 -3.85
CA MET A 56 -4.00 5.69 -3.72
C MET A 56 -4.67 6.03 -5.06
N GLY A 57 -4.04 5.70 -6.19
CA GLY A 57 -4.59 5.90 -7.52
C GLY A 57 -5.68 4.90 -7.92
N LEU A 58 -5.88 3.81 -7.16
CA LEU A 58 -6.95 2.86 -7.43
C LEU A 58 -8.31 3.42 -6.97
N PRO A 59 -9.32 3.51 -7.87
CA PRO A 59 -10.65 3.94 -7.47
C PRO A 59 -11.19 3.11 -6.31
N GLY A 60 -11.65 3.79 -5.27
CA GLY A 60 -12.18 3.17 -4.07
C GLY A 60 -11.20 3.03 -2.92
N VAL A 61 -9.88 3.21 -3.14
CA VAL A 61 -8.89 3.29 -2.05
C VAL A 61 -8.99 4.64 -1.37
N THR A 62 -9.12 4.62 -0.04
CA THR A 62 -9.32 5.80 0.81
C THR A 62 -8.20 6.01 1.82
N GLY A 63 -7.25 5.09 1.87
CA GLY A 63 -6.06 5.27 2.70
C GLY A 63 -5.07 4.13 2.57
N VAL A 64 -3.82 4.45 2.84
CA VAL A 64 -2.73 3.48 2.90
C VAL A 64 -1.89 3.70 4.14
N LEU A 65 -1.42 2.60 4.71
CA LEU A 65 -0.45 2.56 5.79
C LEU A 65 0.69 1.65 5.37
N ILE A 66 1.89 2.17 5.21
CA ILE A 66 3.02 1.45 4.63
C ILE A 66 4.13 1.34 5.68
N HIS A 67 4.48 0.10 5.99
CA HIS A 67 5.64 -0.29 6.77
C HIS A 67 6.66 -0.99 5.86
N ALA A 68 7.83 -1.34 6.39
CA ALA A 68 8.90 -1.96 5.58
C ALA A 68 8.49 -3.31 4.97
N ASP A 69 7.78 -4.16 5.72
CA ASP A 69 7.47 -5.55 5.38
C ASP A 69 5.96 -5.84 5.25
N TRP A 70 5.12 -4.84 5.49
CA TRP A 70 3.66 -4.94 5.33
C TRP A 70 3.06 -3.59 4.97
N LEU A 71 1.88 -3.62 4.38
CA LEU A 71 1.05 -2.43 4.19
C LEU A 71 -0.42 -2.74 4.47
N THR A 72 -1.20 -1.73 4.84
CA THR A 72 -2.65 -1.82 4.94
C THR A 72 -3.27 -0.91 3.91
N VAL A 73 -4.25 -1.42 3.17
CA VAL A 73 -5.09 -0.62 2.28
C VAL A 73 -6.46 -0.48 2.92
N THR A 74 -6.96 0.75 2.99
CA THR A 74 -8.34 1.06 3.35
C THR A 74 -9.10 1.43 2.08
N ALA A 75 -10.30 0.89 1.91
CA ALA A 75 -11.15 1.13 0.75
C ALA A 75 -12.62 1.35 1.14
N HIS A 76 -13.44 1.83 0.21
CA HIS A 76 -14.88 1.96 0.45
C HIS A 76 -15.56 0.60 0.72
N ALA A 77 -16.73 0.66 1.36
CA ALA A 77 -17.57 -0.52 1.53
C ALA A 77 -17.91 -1.15 0.17
N GLY A 78 -17.81 -2.48 0.07
CA GLY A 78 -18.04 -3.20 -1.19
C GLY A 78 -16.84 -3.23 -2.14
N ALA A 79 -15.66 -2.76 -1.73
CA ALA A 79 -14.44 -2.89 -2.52
C ALA A 79 -14.13 -4.34 -2.89
N ASP A 80 -13.77 -4.57 -4.15
CA ASP A 80 -13.27 -5.87 -4.60
C ASP A 80 -11.81 -6.05 -4.17
N TRP A 81 -11.61 -6.77 -3.06
CA TRP A 81 -10.29 -7.05 -2.52
C TRP A 81 -9.39 -7.87 -3.47
N LYS A 82 -9.95 -8.59 -4.46
CA LYS A 82 -9.13 -9.27 -5.48
C LYS A 82 -8.49 -8.23 -6.41
N SER A 83 -9.26 -7.26 -6.89
CA SER A 83 -8.76 -6.14 -7.68
C SER A 83 -7.77 -5.27 -6.90
N VAL A 84 -8.05 -4.99 -5.62
CA VAL A 84 -7.12 -4.26 -4.75
C VAL A 84 -5.80 -5.00 -4.61
N ARG A 85 -5.83 -6.31 -4.35
CA ARG A 85 -4.60 -7.12 -4.25
C ARG A 85 -3.80 -7.09 -5.55
N ALA A 86 -4.45 -7.29 -6.70
CA ALA A 86 -3.77 -7.26 -7.99
C ALA A 86 -3.13 -5.88 -8.28
N HIS A 87 -3.77 -4.79 -7.86
CA HIS A 87 -3.20 -3.46 -7.94
C HIS A 87 -1.98 -3.28 -7.01
N VAL A 88 -2.08 -3.75 -5.77
CA VAL A 88 -0.95 -3.74 -4.81
C VAL A 88 0.25 -4.49 -5.40
N ASP A 89 0.05 -5.71 -5.91
CA ASP A 89 1.12 -6.50 -6.53
C ASP A 89 1.77 -5.75 -7.72
N ARG A 90 0.97 -5.06 -8.55
CA ARG A 90 1.49 -4.23 -9.65
C ARG A 90 2.33 -3.05 -9.15
N CYS A 91 1.87 -2.35 -8.10
CA CYS A 91 2.60 -1.23 -7.51
C CYS A 91 3.93 -1.70 -6.90
N LEU A 92 3.94 -2.83 -6.20
CA LEU A 92 5.14 -3.40 -5.61
C LEU A 92 6.16 -3.84 -6.67
N ALA A 93 5.70 -4.40 -7.79
CA ALA A 93 6.56 -4.77 -8.90
C ALA A 93 7.25 -3.56 -9.54
N GLY A 94 6.59 -2.39 -9.58
CA GLY A 94 7.18 -1.14 -10.06
C GLY A 94 8.02 -0.37 -9.04
N ALA A 95 7.94 -0.73 -7.76
CA ALA A 95 8.73 -0.13 -6.68
C ALA A 95 10.02 -0.89 -6.36
N ALA A 96 10.21 -2.09 -6.95
CA ALA A 96 11.47 -2.80 -6.89
C ALA A 96 12.51 -2.10 -7.79
N PRO A 97 13.78 -2.00 -7.36
CA PRO A 97 14.86 -1.41 -8.16
C PRO A 97 15.15 -2.19 -9.44
#